data_AF-A0A7Y2UM35-F1
#
_entry.id   AF-A0A7Y2UM35-F1
#
_cell.length_a   1.000
_cell.length_b   1.000
_cell.length_c   1.000
_cell.angle_alpha   90.00
_cell.angle_beta   90.00
_cell.angle_gamma   90.00
#
_symmetry.space_group_name_H-M   'P 1'
#
loop_
_entity.id
_entity.type
_entity.pdbx_description
1 polymer ?
#
loop_
_entity_poly.entity_id
_entity_poly.type
_entity_poly.pdbx_seq_one_letter_code
_entity_poly.pdbx_strand_id
1 'polypeptide(L)'
;MRLSKIMTAALLGIGLCVSQASAEDMNVGFVYVSPIGDAGWSYAHDQGRLQVEDMEGVTTSYVEAVAEGPDSERVMLNMARKGYDVVFATSFGYMDPMLKVAEQFPDTTFMHCSG
;
A
#
# COMPACT_ATOMS: atom_id res chain seq x y z
N MET A 1 -31.39 -12.52 -57.93
CA MET A 1 -29.94 -12.74 -58.20
C MET A 1 -29.44 -11.49 -58.93
N ARG A 2 -28.51 -10.66 -58.46
CA ARG A 2 -27.29 -10.81 -57.63
C ARG A 2 -27.11 -9.49 -56.86
N LEU A 3 -27.20 -9.46 -55.54
CA LEU A 3 -26.08 -9.53 -54.56
C LEU A 3 -24.78 -8.83 -54.97
N SER A 4 -24.32 -7.95 -54.05
CA SER A 4 -22.96 -7.43 -53.81
C SER A 4 -22.49 -6.19 -54.59
N LYS A 5 -22.35 -5.07 -53.85
CA LYS A 5 -21.07 -4.37 -53.63
C LYS A 5 -21.16 -3.52 -52.35
N ILE A 6 -20.11 -3.67 -51.55
CA ILE A 6 -19.88 -3.22 -50.18
C ILE A 6 -19.24 -1.82 -50.17
N MET A 7 -19.29 -1.16 -49.00
CA MET A 7 -18.49 -0.02 -48.52
C MET A 7 -18.94 1.39 -48.91
N THR A 8 -19.42 2.15 -47.92
CA THR A 8 -18.77 3.41 -47.49
C THR A 8 -19.06 3.66 -46.01
N ALA A 9 -18.04 4.11 -45.30
CA ALA A 9 -17.85 4.15 -43.86
C ALA A 9 -18.74 5.16 -43.10
N ALA A 10 -19.10 4.79 -41.88
CA ALA A 10 -19.41 5.72 -40.80
C ALA A 10 -19.15 5.03 -39.44
N LEU A 11 -17.87 4.75 -39.12
CA LEU A 11 -17.47 4.57 -37.71
C LEU A 11 -17.29 5.97 -37.12
N LEU A 12 -18.41 6.54 -36.66
CA LEU A 12 -18.42 7.77 -35.89
C LEU A 12 -17.88 7.44 -34.49
N GLY A 13 -16.75 8.06 -34.15
CA GLY A 13 -16.04 7.85 -32.91
C GLY A 13 -16.91 8.07 -31.68
N ILE A 14 -17.02 7.03 -30.86
CA ILE A 14 -17.28 7.18 -29.44
C ILE A 14 -15.92 7.07 -28.78
N GLY A 15 -15.44 8.21 -28.29
CA GLY A 15 -14.18 8.33 -27.58
C GLY A 15 -14.12 7.29 -26.48
N LEU A 16 -13.13 6.40 -26.59
CA LEU A 16 -12.58 5.71 -25.46
C LEU A 16 -11.95 6.78 -24.58
N CYS A 17 -12.73 7.38 -23.69
CA CYS A 17 -12.21 8.00 -22.48
C CYS A 17 -11.64 6.86 -21.64
N VAL A 18 -10.49 6.32 -22.06
CA VAL A 18 -9.61 5.61 -21.15
C VAL A 18 -9.11 6.71 -20.23
N SER A 19 -9.80 6.89 -19.11
CA SER A 19 -9.18 7.52 -17.96
C SER A 19 -7.93 6.70 -17.68
N GLN A 20 -6.77 7.17 -18.16
CA GLN A 20 -5.50 6.76 -17.58
C GLN A 20 -5.62 7.21 -16.14
N ALA A 21 -6.00 6.28 -15.26
CA ALA A 21 -5.75 6.44 -13.84
C ALA A 21 -4.23 6.58 -13.74
N SER A 22 -3.76 7.82 -13.62
CA SER A 22 -2.42 8.05 -13.09
C SER A 22 -2.43 7.36 -11.74
N ALA A 23 -1.49 6.44 -11.50
CA ALA A 23 -1.24 5.99 -10.16
C ALA A 23 -0.93 7.26 -9.35
N GLU A 24 -1.76 7.59 -8.37
CA GLU A 24 -1.44 8.65 -7.43
C GLU A 24 -0.20 8.21 -6.66
N ASP A 25 0.71 9.14 -6.37
CA ASP A 25 1.89 8.85 -5.57
C ASP A 25 1.46 8.24 -4.23
N MET A 26 1.98 7.06 -3.89
CA MET A 26 1.56 6.27 -2.74
C MET A 26 2.64 6.28 -1.66
N ASN A 27 2.27 6.65 -0.44
CA ASN A 27 3.12 6.63 0.75
C ASN A 27 2.86 5.38 1.57
N VAL A 28 3.86 4.52 1.67
CA VAL A 28 3.77 3.20 2.32
C VAL A 28 4.65 3.12 3.56
N GLY A 29 4.07 2.74 4.69
CA GLY A 29 4.72 2.68 5.99
C GLY A 29 4.92 1.24 6.42
N PHE A 30 6.06 0.95 7.05
CA PHE A 30 6.36 -0.36 7.61
C PHE A 30 6.75 -0.25 9.08
N VAL A 31 6.15 -1.09 9.93
CA VAL A 31 6.45 -1.13 11.37
C VAL A 31 7.07 -2.49 11.69
N TYR A 32 8.32 -2.49 12.15
CA TYR A 32 9.11 -3.69 12.41
C TYR A 32 9.33 -3.93 13.91
N VAL A 33 9.18 -5.18 14.34
CA VAL A 33 9.36 -5.59 15.75
C VAL A 33 10.81 -5.73 16.18
N SER A 34 11.71 -6.09 15.25
CA SER A 34 13.15 -6.21 15.52
C SER A 34 13.95 -5.25 14.64
N PRO A 35 15.21 -4.96 15.00
CA PRO A 35 16.16 -4.33 14.09
C PRO A 35 16.29 -5.10 12.77
N ILE A 36 16.47 -4.38 11.67
CA ILE A 36 16.77 -4.94 10.34
C ILE A 36 18.13 -5.67 10.38
N GLY A 37 19.08 -5.18 11.18
CA GLY A 37 20.41 -5.75 11.34
C GLY A 37 20.47 -7.17 11.91
N ASP A 38 19.38 -7.67 12.51
CA ASP A 38 19.30 -9.02 13.06
C ASP A 38 19.20 -10.12 11.99
N ALA A 39 19.10 -9.74 10.70
CA ALA A 39 19.11 -10.66 9.55
C ALA A 39 18.04 -11.78 9.61
N GLY A 40 16.88 -11.50 10.22
CA GLY A 40 15.77 -12.43 10.38
C GLY A 40 14.45 -11.92 9.80
N TRP A 41 13.41 -11.89 10.63
CA TRP A 41 12.04 -11.55 10.24
C TRP A 41 11.91 -10.13 9.66
N SER A 42 12.34 -9.11 10.42
CA SER A 42 12.26 -7.72 9.96
C SER A 42 13.18 -7.43 8.79
N TYR A 43 14.33 -8.11 8.69
CA TYR A 43 15.17 -8.07 7.49
C TYR A 43 14.43 -8.54 6.25
N ALA A 44 13.73 -9.69 6.32
CA ALA A 44 12.97 -10.20 5.18
C ALA A 44 11.83 -9.25 4.75
N HIS A 45 11.15 -8.63 5.71
CA HIS A 45 10.16 -7.59 5.41
C HIS A 45 10.79 -6.34 4.79
N ASP A 46 11.98 -5.93 5.24
CA ASP A 46 12.71 -4.80 4.65
C ASP A 46 13.16 -5.10 3.21
N GLN A 47 13.59 -6.34 2.92
CA GLN A 47 13.85 -6.75 1.53
C GLN A 47 12.60 -6.63 0.66
N GLY A 48 11.42 -6.98 1.20
CA GLY A 48 10.14 -6.74 0.52
C GLY A 48 9.84 -5.26 0.33
N ARG A 49 10.06 -4.42 1.35
CA ARG A 49 9.89 -2.97 1.28
C ARG A 49 10.77 -2.36 0.18
N LEU A 50 12.04 -2.75 0.08
CA LEU A 50 12.95 -2.26 -0.96
C LEU A 50 12.40 -2.54 -2.38
N GLN A 51 11.80 -3.71 -2.59
CA GLN A 51 11.14 -4.02 -3.88
C GLN A 51 9.89 -3.18 -4.14
N VAL A 52 9.16 -2.81 -3.07
CA VAL A 52 8.00 -1.89 -3.15
C VAL A 52 8.46 -0.46 -3.42
N GLU A 53 9.57 -0.04 -2.84
CA GLU A 53 10.17 1.28 -3.04
C GLU A 53 10.67 1.51 -4.47
N ASP A 54 11.09 0.44 -5.16
CA ASP A 54 11.48 0.50 -6.58
C ASP A 54 10.30 0.67 -7.54
N MET A 55 9.05 0.65 -7.06
CA MET A 55 7.85 0.85 -7.90
C MET A 55 7.64 2.32 -8.22
N GLU A 56 7.24 2.62 -9.46
CA GLU A 56 6.94 3.98 -9.90
C GLU A 56 5.80 4.59 -9.06
N GLY A 57 6.01 5.81 -8.57
CA GLY A 57 5.04 6.53 -7.75
C GLY A 57 4.94 6.04 -6.30
N VAL A 58 5.83 5.16 -5.83
CA VAL A 58 5.79 4.67 -4.44
C VAL A 58 6.92 5.28 -3.62
N THR A 59 6.59 5.85 -2.46
CA THR A 59 7.56 6.27 -1.44
C THR A 59 7.36 5.42 -0.20
N THR A 60 8.44 4.87 0.36
CA THR A 60 8.36 4.05 1.57
C THR A 60 9.02 4.70 2.77
N SER A 61 8.58 4.32 3.97
CA SER A 61 9.25 4.64 5.22
C SER A 61 9.07 3.49 6.21
N TYR A 62 9.98 3.38 7.17
CA TYR A 62 9.88 2.35 8.20
C TYR A 62 10.29 2.87 9.58
N VAL A 63 9.82 2.16 10.61
CA VAL A 63 10.31 2.30 11.98
C VAL A 63 10.60 0.90 12.50
N GLU A 64 11.81 0.69 13.02
CA GLU A 64 12.26 -0.60 13.54
C GLU A 64 12.33 -0.65 15.06
N ALA A 65 12.52 -1.86 15.59
CA ALA A 65 12.59 -2.14 17.02
C ALA A 65 11.39 -1.60 17.82
N VAL A 66 10.19 -1.72 17.25
CA VAL A 66 8.95 -1.22 17.85
C VAL A 66 8.34 -2.29 18.75
N ALA A 67 8.29 -2.02 20.05
CA ALA A 67 7.63 -2.91 21.00
C ALA A 67 6.12 -3.02 20.74
N GLU A 68 5.56 -4.19 21.01
CA GLU A 68 4.12 -4.44 20.92
C GLU A 68 3.33 -3.64 21.98
N GLY A 69 2.06 -3.36 21.70
CA GLY A 69 1.19 -2.60 22.59
C GLY A 69 1.29 -1.08 22.37
N PRO A 70 1.48 -0.24 23.41
CA PRO A 70 1.38 1.21 23.29
C PRO A 70 2.36 1.85 22.31
N ASP A 71 3.54 1.26 22.12
CA ASP A 71 4.55 1.80 21.21
C ASP A 71 4.18 1.58 19.75
N SER A 72 3.72 0.38 19.38
CA SER A 72 3.22 0.12 18.02
C SER A 72 1.98 0.93 17.70
N GLU A 73 1.05 1.10 18.66
CA GLU A 73 -0.11 2.01 18.51
C GLU A 73 0.36 3.43 18.16
N ARG A 74 1.30 3.97 18.95
CA ARG A 74 1.83 5.32 18.75
C ARG A 74 2.52 5.49 17.39
N VAL A 75 3.30 4.50 16.96
CA VAL A 75 3.98 4.54 15.65
C VAL A 75 2.96 4.52 14.51
N MET A 76 2.00 3.58 14.53
CA MET A 76 0.96 3.48 13.50
C MET A 76 0.08 4.74 13.47
N LEU A 77 -0.30 5.27 14.63
CA LEU A 77 -1.05 6.53 14.73
C LEU A 77 -0.30 7.70 14.09
N ASN A 78 1.02 7.78 14.30
CA ASN A 78 1.84 8.83 13.70
C ASN A 78 1.97 8.69 12.18
N MET A 79 2.05 7.46 11.65
CA MET A 79 2.04 7.23 10.20
C MET A 79 0.68 7.63 9.60
N ALA A 80 -0.42 7.19 10.21
CA ALA A 80 -1.76 7.53 9.75
C ALA A 80 -2.01 9.05 9.75
N ARG A 81 -1.59 9.76 10.80
CA ARG A 81 -1.66 11.24 10.86
C ARG A 81 -0.83 11.96 9.82
N LYS A 82 0.22 11.31 9.30
CA LYS A 82 1.05 11.85 8.21
C LYS A 82 0.46 11.58 6.83
N GLY A 83 -0.70 10.92 6.74
CA GLY A 83 -1.37 10.64 5.47
C GLY A 83 -0.72 9.51 4.69
N TYR A 84 -0.25 8.46 5.39
CA TYR A 84 0.19 7.25 4.72
C TYR A 84 -1.02 6.50 4.15
N ASP A 85 -0.90 6.04 2.91
CA ASP A 85 -1.97 5.33 2.21
C ASP A 85 -2.06 3.87 2.66
N VAL A 86 -0.90 3.26 2.93
CA VAL A 86 -0.80 1.87 3.42
C VAL A 86 0.18 1.79 4.58
N VAL A 87 -0.19 1.10 5.66
CA VAL A 87 0.70 0.79 6.78
C VAL A 87 0.76 -0.72 7.01
N PHE A 88 1.94 -1.31 6.82
CA PHE A 88 2.23 -2.71 7.11
C PHE A 88 2.70 -2.88 8.56
N ALA A 89 1.92 -3.62 9.35
CA ALA A 89 2.24 -3.99 10.71
C ALA A 89 2.79 -5.43 10.74
N THR A 90 4.10 -5.59 10.91
CA THR A 90 4.78 -6.88 10.68
C THR A 90 5.06 -7.68 11.97
N SER A 91 4.11 -7.73 12.90
CA SER A 91 4.19 -8.60 14.09
C SER A 91 2.81 -9.02 14.53
N PHE A 92 2.67 -10.27 15.00
CA PHE A 92 1.40 -10.79 15.49
C PHE A 92 0.77 -9.92 16.59
N GLY A 93 1.57 -9.42 17.54
CA GLY A 93 1.06 -8.58 18.63
C GLY A 93 0.77 -7.14 18.24
N TYR A 94 0.81 -6.78 16.95
CA TYR A 94 0.35 -5.48 16.48
C TYR A 94 -1.15 -5.42 16.16
N MET A 95 -1.87 -6.55 16.22
CA MET A 95 -3.29 -6.64 15.86
C MET A 95 -4.17 -5.63 16.60
N ASP A 96 -4.28 -5.72 17.92
CA ASP A 96 -5.17 -4.84 18.71
C ASP A 96 -4.78 -3.36 18.60
N PRO A 97 -3.48 -2.99 18.69
CA PRO A 97 -3.03 -1.63 18.39
C PRO A 97 -3.42 -1.13 17.00
N MET A 98 -3.28 -1.97 15.97
CA MET A 98 -3.55 -1.61 14.59
C MET A 98 -5.05 -1.38 14.37
N LEU A 99 -5.91 -2.29 14.83
CA LEU A 99 -7.37 -2.15 14.71
C LEU A 99 -7.87 -0.84 15.33
N LYS A 100 -7.37 -0.51 16.53
CA LYS A 100 -7.73 0.74 17.21
C LYS A 100 -7.32 2.00 16.44
N VAL A 101 -6.18 1.97 15.73
CA VAL A 101 -5.78 3.07 14.85
C VAL A 101 -6.62 3.07 13.58
N ALA A 102 -6.84 1.91 12.96
CA ALA A 102 -7.61 1.77 11.72
C ALA A 102 -9.04 2.33 11.85
N GLU A 103 -9.71 2.13 12.99
CA GLU A 103 -11.03 2.72 13.28
C GLU A 103 -11.06 4.26 13.20
N GLN A 104 -9.93 4.92 13.44
CA GLN A 104 -9.80 6.38 13.44
C GLN A 104 -9.38 6.94 12.07
N PHE A 105 -8.81 6.12 11.18
CA PHE A 105 -8.22 6.53 9.91
C PHE A 105 -8.73 5.63 8.77
N PRO A 106 -10.01 5.76 8.37
CA PRO A 106 -10.62 4.89 7.36
C PRO A 106 -10.02 5.05 5.95
N ASP A 107 -9.31 6.16 5.69
CA ASP A 107 -8.65 6.42 4.40
C ASP A 107 -7.26 5.76 4.32
N THR A 108 -6.69 5.31 5.44
CA THR A 108 -5.43 4.55 5.47
C THR A 108 -5.74 3.06 5.47
N THR A 109 -5.13 2.31 4.56
CA THR A 109 -5.18 0.85 4.55
C THR A 109 -4.17 0.29 5.55
N PHE A 110 -4.62 -0.55 6.49
CA PHE A 110 -3.75 -1.24 7.43
C PHE A 110 -3.63 -2.72 7.08
N MET A 111 -2.40 -3.21 6.97
CA MET A 111 -2.07 -4.58 6.60
C MET A 111 -1.35 -5.26 7.77
N HIS A 112 -2.06 -6.11 8.51
CA HIS A 112 -1.44 -6.90 9.57
C HIS A 112 -0.83 -8.18 9.01
N CYS A 113 0.42 -8.46 9.38
CA CYS A 113 1.06 -9.72 9.05
C CYS A 113 0.85 -10.71 10.19
N SER A 114 0.40 -11.93 9.86
CA SER A 114 0.16 -13.08 10.76
C SER A 114 -1.14 -13.08 11.59
N GLY A 115 -2.05 -12.13 11.38
CA GLY A 115 -3.38 -12.09 12.01
C GLY A 115 -4.33 -11.16 11.29
#